data_AF-A0A958WZ94-F1
#
_entry.id   AF-A0A958WZ94-F1
#
_cell.length_a   1.000
_cell.length_b   1.000
_cell.length_c   1.000
_cell.angle_alpha   90.00
_cell.angle_beta   90.00
_cell.angle_gamma   90.00
#
_symmetry.space_group_name_H-M   'P 1'
#
loop_
_entity.id
_entity.type
_entity.pdbx_description
1 polymer ?
#
loop_
_entity_poly.entity_id
_entity_poly.type
_entity_poly.pdbx_seq_one_letter_code
_entity_poly.pdbx_strand_id
1 'polypeptide(L)'
;MARSLELKNLLVEELRMKLNQHQGNQAVSEENMYEIKPNLRAIKILTQSDWTIFKNRFRESFPGFLEQLWASSQNLPPLRPAFFLLIKLNFNNQEIAEALGISPRSVLRSRHRLKIKLGLEKTEDLEMFVENFSQ
;
A
#
# COMPACT_ATOMS: atom_id res chain seq x y z
N MET A 1 20.95 4.76 41.03
CA MET A 1 20.82 3.71 39.99
C MET A 1 19.37 3.35 39.65
N ALA A 2 18.45 3.24 40.62
CA ALA A 2 17.05 2.83 40.38
C ALA A 2 16.25 3.72 39.38
N ARG A 3 16.38 5.05 39.46
CA ARG A 3 15.63 6.00 38.60
C ARG A 3 15.94 5.90 37.10
N SER A 4 17.14 5.42 36.74
CA SER A 4 17.54 5.22 35.33
C SER A 4 16.94 3.95 34.74
N LEU A 5 16.70 2.93 35.56
CA LEU A 5 16.05 1.69 35.14
C LEU A 5 14.57 1.93 34.83
N GLU A 6 13.91 2.73 35.67
CA GLU A 6 12.50 3.08 35.56
C GLU A 6 12.21 3.89 34.28
N LEU A 7 13.07 4.86 33.96
CA LEU A 7 13.01 5.62 32.71
C LEU A 7 13.23 4.77 31.46
N LYS A 8 14.17 3.81 31.53
CA LYS A 8 14.39 2.86 30.43
C LYS A 8 13.19 1.94 30.23
N ASN A 9 12.55 1.50 31.32
CA ASN A 9 11.34 0.67 31.26
C ASN A 9 10.16 1.45 30.67
N LEU A 10 9.97 2.71 31.07
CA LEU A 10 8.92 3.57 30.50
C LEU A 10 9.13 3.82 29.01
N LEU A 11 10.37 4.04 28.58
CA LEU A 11 10.70 4.22 27.16
C LEU A 11 10.48 2.94 26.35
N VAL A 12 10.83 1.78 26.91
CA VAL A 12 10.56 0.48 26.28
C VAL A 12 9.04 0.27 26.13
N GLU A 13 8.25 0.67 27.11
CA GLU A 13 6.80 0.52 27.06
C GLU A 13 6.13 1.51 26.11
N GLU A 14 6.64 2.74 26.02
CA GLU A 14 6.22 3.70 25.00
C GLU A 14 6.55 3.21 23.59
N LEU A 15 7.74 2.63 23.38
CA LEU A 15 8.14 2.05 22.10
C LEU A 15 7.31 0.81 21.76
N ARG A 16 6.96 -0.02 22.75
CA ARG A 16 6.02 -1.15 22.58
C ARG A 16 4.61 -0.69 22.25
N MET A 17 4.12 0.39 22.87
CA MET A 17 2.84 0.98 22.54
C MET A 17 2.83 1.56 21.12
N LYS A 18 3.90 2.24 20.71
CA LYS A 18 4.08 2.72 19.33
C LYS A 18 4.22 1.58 18.33
N LEU A 19 4.89 0.49 18.69
CA LEU A 19 4.95 -0.74 17.89
C LEU A 19 3.58 -1.41 17.78
N ASN A 20 2.83 -1.54 18.87
CA ASN A 20 1.48 -2.13 18.87
C ASN A 20 0.46 -1.25 18.11
N GLN A 21 0.62 0.07 18.13
CA GLN A 21 -0.15 0.99 17.28
C GLN A 21 0.18 0.84 15.78
N HIS A 22 1.29 0.19 15.43
CA HIS A 22 1.70 -0.09 14.05
C HIS A 22 1.60 -1.58 13.68
N GLN A 23 1.42 -2.46 14.66
CA GLN A 23 1.02 -3.86 14.46
C GLN A 23 -0.50 -3.96 14.40
N GLY A 24 -1.07 -3.46 13.30
CA GLY A 24 -2.45 -3.72 12.91
C GLY A 24 -2.65 -5.19 12.54
N ASN A 25 -2.59 -6.09 13.51
CA ASN A 25 -3.17 -7.42 13.41
C ASN A 25 -4.64 -7.35 13.83
N GLN A 26 -5.43 -6.58 13.08
CA GLN A 26 -6.86 -6.83 13.00
C GLN A 26 -7.06 -7.51 11.67
N ALA A 27 -7.40 -8.80 11.70
CA ALA A 27 -7.96 -9.47 10.54
C ALA A 27 -9.15 -8.61 10.09
N VAL A 28 -8.98 -7.91 8.96
CA VAL A 28 -10.05 -7.10 8.38
C VAL A 28 -11.17 -8.08 8.08
N SER A 29 -12.24 -8.02 8.87
CA SER A 29 -13.44 -8.83 8.65
C SER A 29 -13.93 -8.58 7.23
N GLU A 30 -14.42 -9.63 6.55
CA GLU A 30 -14.88 -9.53 5.16
C GLU A 30 -15.93 -8.41 5.00
N GLU A 31 -16.78 -8.21 6.01
CA GLU A 31 -17.76 -7.12 6.10
C GLU A 31 -17.10 -5.72 6.08
N ASN A 32 -16.01 -5.50 6.81
CA ASN A 32 -15.27 -4.24 6.78
C ASN A 32 -14.63 -4.00 5.40
N MET A 33 -14.18 -5.05 4.70
CA MET A 33 -13.59 -4.93 3.37
C MET A 33 -14.59 -4.42 2.31
N TYR A 34 -15.88 -4.78 2.45
CA TYR A 34 -16.95 -4.33 1.54
C TYR A 34 -17.25 -2.83 1.65
N GLU A 35 -17.08 -2.21 2.83
CA GLU A 35 -17.27 -0.76 3.01
C GLU A 35 -16.01 0.06 2.72
N ILE A 36 -14.84 -0.52 2.94
CA ILE A 36 -13.56 0.16 2.82
C ILE A 36 -13.11 0.31 1.35
N LYS A 37 -13.30 -0.74 0.52
CA LYS A 37 -12.92 -0.71 -0.91
C LYS A 37 -13.62 0.41 -1.70
N PRO A 38 -14.94 0.65 -1.57
CA PRO A 38 -15.62 1.75 -2.25
C PRO A 38 -15.07 3.14 -1.87
N ASN A 39 -14.77 3.36 -0.59
CA ASN A 39 -14.26 4.63 -0.09
C ASN A 39 -12.85 4.96 -0.60
N LEU A 40 -12.00 3.94 -0.81
CA LEU A 40 -10.70 4.10 -1.47
C LEU A 40 -10.83 4.32 -2.98
N ARG A 41 -11.81 3.68 -3.63
CA ARG A 41 -12.05 3.80 -5.08
C ARG A 41 -12.47 5.20 -5.51
N ALA A 42 -13.08 5.99 -4.63
CA ALA A 42 -13.51 7.34 -4.92
C ALA A 42 -12.38 8.39 -4.95
N ILE A 43 -11.17 8.06 -4.48
CA ILE A 43 -10.09 9.04 -4.31
C ILE A 43 -9.33 9.24 -5.62
N LYS A 44 -9.22 10.51 -6.05
CA LYS A 44 -8.32 10.91 -7.13
C LYS A 44 -6.99 11.37 -6.55
N ILE A 45 -5.89 10.85 -7.08
CA ILE A 45 -4.51 11.10 -6.64
C ILE A 45 -3.84 12.04 -7.64
N LEU A 46 -4.25 13.31 -7.63
CA LEU A 46 -3.76 14.31 -8.59
C LEU A 46 -2.62 15.16 -8.01
N THR A 47 -2.53 15.24 -6.67
CA THR A 47 -1.53 16.01 -5.95
C THR A 47 -0.76 15.15 -4.93
N GLN A 48 0.34 15.69 -4.41
CA GLN A 48 1.08 15.05 -3.32
C GLN A 48 0.27 14.94 -2.02
N SER A 49 -0.66 15.88 -1.80
CA SER A 49 -1.59 15.84 -0.66
C SER A 49 -2.57 14.68 -0.82
N ASP A 50 -3.17 14.54 -2.00
CA ASP A 50 -4.09 13.44 -2.31
C ASP A 50 -3.41 12.08 -2.15
N TRP A 51 -2.14 11.98 -2.58
CA TRP A 51 -1.34 10.79 -2.38
C TRP A 51 -1.14 10.45 -0.90
N THR A 52 -0.93 11.46 -0.07
CA THR A 52 -0.78 11.26 1.38
C THR A 52 -2.08 10.79 2.02
N ILE A 53 -3.21 11.40 1.64
CA ILE A 53 -4.55 11.00 2.09
C ILE A 53 -4.86 9.56 1.65
N PHE A 54 -4.65 9.25 0.37
CA PHE A 54 -4.87 7.91 -0.18
C PHE A 54 -4.02 6.87 0.56
N LYS A 55 -2.72 7.12 0.74
CA LYS A 55 -1.83 6.22 1.48
C LYS A 55 -2.32 5.96 2.89
N ASN A 56 -2.71 7.00 3.63
CA ASN A 56 -3.14 6.84 5.02
C ASN A 56 -4.38 5.96 5.11
N ARG A 57 -5.39 6.24 4.27
CA ARG A 57 -6.60 5.40 4.19
C ARG A 57 -6.29 3.98 3.74
N PHE A 58 -5.40 3.82 2.75
CA PHE A 58 -4.97 2.50 2.30
C PHE A 58 -4.34 1.72 3.45
N ARG A 59 -3.53 2.39 4.28
CA ARG A 59 -2.85 1.78 5.42
C ARG A 59 -3.81 1.33 6.52
N GLU A 60 -4.88 2.10 6.75
CA GLU A 60 -5.99 1.70 7.63
C GLU A 60 -6.71 0.44 7.12
N SER A 61 -6.74 0.28 5.79
CA SER A 61 -7.45 -0.80 5.09
C SER A 61 -6.62 -2.07 4.91
N PHE A 62 -5.31 -1.91 4.75
CA PHE A 62 -4.32 -2.97 4.54
C PHE A 62 -3.11 -2.74 5.47
N PRO A 63 -3.28 -2.97 6.79
CA PRO A 63 -2.20 -2.76 7.75
C PRO A 63 -0.98 -3.65 7.40
N GLY A 64 0.23 -3.09 7.49
CA GLY A 64 1.47 -3.83 7.22
C GLY A 64 1.79 -4.07 5.75
N PHE A 65 0.84 -3.87 4.83
CA PHE A 65 1.06 -4.10 3.40
C PHE A 65 2.07 -3.13 2.81
N LEU A 66 2.00 -1.84 3.15
CA LEU A 66 2.96 -0.84 2.65
C LEU A 66 4.37 -1.11 3.17
N GLU A 67 4.48 -1.55 4.42
CA GLU A 67 5.73 -1.89 5.08
C GLU A 67 6.36 -3.13 4.42
N GLN A 68 5.57 -4.18 4.13
CA GLN A 68 6.02 -5.34 3.35
C GLN A 68 6.41 -4.95 1.92
N LEU A 69 5.58 -4.13 1.27
CA LEU A 69 5.84 -3.62 -0.07
C LEU A 69 7.17 -2.89 -0.13
N TRP A 70 7.45 -2.01 0.83
CA TRP A 70 8.70 -1.26 0.86
C TRP A 70 9.91 -2.10 1.28
N ALA A 71 9.71 -3.07 2.17
CA ALA A 71 10.76 -4.00 2.58
C ALA A 71 11.20 -4.92 1.43
N SER A 72 10.25 -5.40 0.61
CA SER A 72 10.57 -6.19 -0.57
C SER A 72 11.03 -5.33 -1.75
N SER A 73 10.71 -4.03 -1.74
CA SER A 73 10.98 -3.13 -2.85
C SER A 73 12.35 -2.48 -2.77
N GLN A 74 13.42 -3.25 -2.93
CA GLN A 74 14.72 -2.66 -3.24
C GLN A 74 14.74 -2.03 -4.66
N ASN A 75 13.75 -2.36 -5.52
CA ASN A 75 13.72 -1.99 -6.94
C ASN A 75 12.44 -1.29 -7.46
N LEU A 76 11.41 -1.03 -6.63
CA LEU A 76 10.22 -0.31 -7.12
C LEU A 76 10.56 1.17 -7.35
N PRO A 77 10.19 1.77 -8.49
CA PRO A 77 10.52 3.16 -8.76
C PRO A 77 9.76 4.10 -7.80
N PRO A 78 10.40 5.20 -7.34
CA PRO A 78 9.80 6.17 -6.41
C PRO A 78 8.44 6.71 -6.85
N LEU A 79 8.19 6.72 -8.16
CA LEU A 79 7.06 7.44 -8.75
C LEU A 79 5.72 6.71 -8.67
N ARG A 80 5.64 5.39 -8.45
CA ARG A 80 4.31 4.71 -8.57
C ARG A 80 4.02 3.56 -7.61
N PRO A 81 4.31 3.64 -6.29
CA PRO A 81 3.61 2.78 -5.34
C PRO A 81 2.09 2.84 -5.55
N ALA A 82 1.56 4.02 -5.91
CA ALA A 82 0.15 4.21 -6.28
C ALA A 82 -0.37 3.18 -7.31
N PHE A 83 0.39 2.84 -8.36
CA PHE A 83 -0.06 1.85 -9.33
C PHE A 83 -0.25 0.46 -8.71
N PHE A 84 0.71 0.04 -7.88
CA PHE A 84 0.65 -1.26 -7.22
C PHE A 84 -0.56 -1.33 -6.27
N LEU A 85 -0.78 -0.25 -5.51
CA LEU A 85 -1.91 -0.15 -4.59
C LEU A 85 -3.25 -0.10 -5.31
N LEU A 86 -3.37 0.64 -6.42
CA LEU A 86 -4.59 0.68 -7.22
C LEU A 86 -4.89 -0.68 -7.87
N ILE A 87 -3.86 -1.43 -8.30
CA ILE A 87 -4.03 -2.80 -8.79
C ILE A 87 -4.50 -3.72 -7.65
N LYS A 88 -3.94 -3.59 -6.43
CA LYS A 88 -4.39 -4.34 -5.24
C LYS A 88 -5.86 -4.07 -4.89
N LEU A 89 -6.35 -2.87 -5.19
CA LEU A 89 -7.75 -2.47 -5.06
C LEU A 89 -8.63 -2.90 -6.24
N ASN A 90 -8.11 -3.74 -7.14
CA ASN A 90 -8.77 -4.22 -8.35
C ASN A 90 -9.27 -3.10 -9.28
N PHE A 91 -8.48 -2.02 -9.44
CA PHE A 91 -8.77 -1.02 -10.47
C PHE A 91 -8.36 -1.53 -11.85
N ASN A 92 -9.22 -1.32 -12.84
CA ASN A 92 -8.88 -1.56 -14.24
C ASN A 92 -8.07 -0.38 -14.83
N ASN A 93 -7.58 -0.53 -16.07
CA ASN A 93 -6.73 0.46 -16.70
C ASN A 93 -7.37 1.85 -16.87
N GLN A 94 -8.69 1.92 -17.09
CA GLN A 94 -9.41 3.19 -17.21
C GLN A 94 -9.53 3.86 -15.84
N GLU A 95 -9.88 3.09 -14.81
CA GLU A 95 -10.01 3.62 -13.45
C GLU A 95 -8.67 4.12 -12.90
N ILE A 96 -7.55 3.42 -13.21
CA ILE A 96 -6.21 3.91 -12.88
C ILE A 96 -5.89 5.22 -13.61
N ALA A 97 -6.26 5.32 -14.89
CA ALA A 97 -6.05 6.51 -15.69
C ALA A 97 -6.79 7.72 -15.09
N GLU A 98 -8.05 7.53 -14.72
CA GLU A 98 -8.91 8.54 -14.09
C GLU A 98 -8.42 8.93 -12.69
N ALA A 99 -8.09 7.93 -11.85
CA ALA A 99 -7.61 8.16 -10.50
C ALA A 99 -6.31 8.97 -10.47
N LEU A 100 -5.43 8.76 -11.46
CA LEU A 100 -4.14 9.44 -11.54
C LEU A 100 -4.12 10.66 -12.48
N GLY A 101 -5.23 10.95 -13.17
CA GLY A 101 -5.30 12.03 -14.14
C GLY A 101 -4.33 11.90 -15.32
N ILE A 102 -4.06 10.67 -15.77
CA ILE A 102 -3.16 10.37 -16.89
C ILE A 102 -3.88 9.63 -18.03
N SER A 103 -3.25 9.53 -19.19
CA SER A 103 -3.84 8.78 -20.32
C SER A 103 -3.79 7.25 -20.10
N PRO A 104 -4.76 6.49 -20.64
CA PRO A 104 -4.74 5.02 -20.61
C PRO A 104 -3.46 4.41 -21.23
N ARG A 105 -2.90 5.05 -22.27
CA ARG A 105 -1.62 4.64 -22.85
C ARG A 105 -0.46 4.76 -21.85
N SER A 106 -0.48 5.76 -20.99
CA SER A 106 0.51 5.91 -19.92
C SER A 106 0.33 4.88 -18.81
N VAL A 107 -0.89 4.43 -18.56
CA VAL A 107 -1.18 3.28 -17.67
C VAL A 107 -0.53 2.00 -18.22
N LEU A 108 -0.77 1.67 -19.50
CA LEU A 108 -0.19 0.47 -20.12
C LEU A 108 1.34 0.44 -20.06
N ARG A 109 2.01 1.57 -20.37
CA ARG A 109 3.47 1.68 -20.25
C ARG A 109 3.97 1.50 -18.82
N SER A 110 3.19 1.99 -17.85
CA SER A 110 3.53 1.88 -16.43
C SER A 110 3.41 0.45 -15.93
N ARG A 111 2.36 -0.27 -16.34
CA ARG A 111 2.17 -1.69 -16.07
C ARG A 111 3.29 -2.54 -16.67
N HIS A 112 3.65 -2.29 -17.93
CA HIS A 112 4.76 -3.00 -18.57
C HIS A 112 6.08 -2.80 -17.81
N ARG A 113 6.41 -1.55 -17.45
CA ARG A 113 7.58 -1.25 -16.59
C ARG A 113 7.50 -1.93 -15.22
N LEU A 114 6.30 -2.01 -14.63
CA LEU A 114 6.09 -2.65 -13.34
C LEU A 114 6.36 -4.16 -13.44
N LYS A 115 5.83 -4.85 -14.46
CA LYS A 115 6.14 -6.26 -14.74
C LYS A 115 7.65 -6.52 -14.85
N ILE A 116 8.35 -5.74 -15.70
CA ILE A 116 9.80 -5.88 -15.88
C ILE A 116 10.55 -5.71 -14.54
N LYS A 117 10.17 -4.70 -13.74
CA LYS A 117 10.84 -4.43 -12.46
C LYS A 117 10.54 -5.46 -11.38
N LEU A 118 9.37 -6.09 -11.43
CA LEU A 118 8.99 -7.19 -10.55
C LEU A 118 9.61 -8.52 -11.02
N GLY A 119 10.32 -8.54 -12.16
CA GLY A 119 10.91 -9.75 -12.72
C GLY A 119 9.88 -10.70 -13.35
N LEU A 120 8.67 -10.21 -13.62
CA LEU A 120 7.59 -11.04 -14.15
C LEU A 120 7.79 -11.37 -15.64
N GLU A 121 7.60 -12.64 -15.99
CA GLU A 121 7.56 -13.11 -17.36
C GLU A 121 6.35 -12.54 -18.12
N LYS A 122 6.38 -12.68 -19.45
CA LYS A 122 5.29 -12.17 -20.31
C LYS A 122 3.95 -12.83 -20.00
N THR A 123 3.98 -14.11 -19.65
CA THR A 123 2.84 -14.98 -19.33
C THR A 123 2.30 -14.78 -17.93
N GLU A 124 3.11 -14.23 -17.02
CA GLU A 124 2.68 -13.97 -15.64
C GLU A 124 1.71 -12.79 -15.57
N ASP A 125 0.64 -12.97 -14.81
CA ASP A 125 -0.39 -11.95 -14.64
C ASP A 125 -0.03 -11.01 -13.48
N LEU A 126 -0.03 -9.71 -13.76
CA LEU A 126 0.38 -8.69 -12.80
C LEU A 126 -0.65 -8.58 -11.66
N GLU A 127 -1.93 -8.74 -11.96
CA GLU A 127 -3.02 -8.68 -10.99
C GLU A 127 -2.91 -9.86 -10.03
N MET A 128 -2.77 -11.09 -10.53
CA MET A 128 -2.54 -12.27 -9.69
C MET A 128 -1.29 -12.12 -8.81
N PHE A 129 -0.20 -11.60 -9.36
CA PHE A 129 1.01 -11.34 -8.57
C PHE A 129 0.73 -10.37 -7.41
N VAL A 130 0.05 -9.26 -7.69
CA VAL A 130 -0.30 -8.25 -6.67
C VAL A 130 -1.32 -8.78 -5.65
N GLU A 131 -2.26 -9.62 -6.08
CA GLU A 131 -3.22 -10.28 -5.19
C GLU A 131 -2.51 -11.19 -4.19
N ASN A 132 -1.55 -11.99 -4.67
CA ASN A 132 -0.75 -12.92 -3.85
C ASN A 132 0.37 -12.23 -3.06
N PHE A 133 0.70 -10.99 -3.40
CA PHE A 133 1.56 -10.15 -2.59
C PHE A 133 0.83 -9.87 -1.27
N SER A 134 1.30 -10.47 -0.16
CA SER A 134 0.72 -10.43 1.21
C SER A 134 -0.31 -11.51 1.57
N GLN A 135 -0.07 -12.80 1.24
CA GLN A 135 -0.50 -13.89 2.14
C GLN A 135 0.50 -14.10 3.27
#